data_AF-A0ABD2I058-F1
#
_entry.id   AF-A0ABD2I058-F1
#
_cell.length_a   1.000
_cell.length_b   1.000
_cell.length_c   1.000
_cell.angle_alpha   90.00
_cell.angle_beta   90.00
_cell.angle_gamma   90.00
#
_symmetry.space_group_name_H-M   'P 1'
#
loop_
_entity.id
_entity.type
_entity.pdbx_description
1 polymer ?
#
loop_
_entity_poly.entity_id
_entity_poly.type
_entity_poly.pdbx_seq_one_letter_code
_entity_poly.pdbx_strand_id
1 'polypeptide(L)'
;MQILNVTDDWVVEVFRRLIETTYRMITHEKMQRFYTDFLHWLRFGLRWLNAKNSVLNKKFKFSTLIGTFFCVYIVQQLLPIIFPIRPPPPPAPVKPITRDVIIYATFSYKNSTSFGVSSHDTFVLLMIADRSDNFPFMRCAREKTESDPILAQVEHYDYTGLCNLIMFIAVCNFPSPSAADERRRADGAGERSDQWQEERVLLDLGPQVLANEQLRQQYVDPNYHELVIRKADQTPRNFLICVSRIFAFEKWQLLITAMEVYKSLGVDLVVLHIVSALSAVFNLIKAYEAEGRLAVRMGFKLPILKAMNFDPELQIEYSGQLAMAHECFYEFRESAKFISLLDLDDLLVTTQFTSFGDALNAALLQHPRAPFFYINKLESGILLPRHKKQSSRNFVHNFRELIFTKKLYNSEKLVLRPPLIDAFWVHLTRHYKGKDKPVQLSTDYMTILHLSKDIQANATKGYNDKLLTNFGGQLGNGSAFLNDTKIMKLIDHMPKRLYYFGAIRHCSRFINNYPNGIFTVPSPCLSYKLCDLPKAKVECTVTKSKYYRSTIMPTQVYRVHVLKRTLFVKRKGGCFARKLRF
;
A
#
# COMPACT_ATOMS: atom_id res chain seq x y z
N MET A 1 68.02 -39.16 1.67
CA MET A 1 69.01 -39.15 0.58
C MET A 1 68.81 -37.88 -0.23
N GLN A 2 69.83 -37.02 -0.24
CA GLN A 2 70.05 -35.83 -1.07
C GLN A 2 69.06 -34.65 -0.97
N ILE A 3 69.50 -33.69 -0.13
CA ILE A 3 69.25 -32.26 -0.26
C ILE A 3 69.69 -31.81 -1.66
N LEU A 4 68.74 -31.33 -2.47
CA LEU A 4 69.06 -30.47 -3.62
C LEU A 4 69.12 -29.03 -3.11
N ASN A 5 70.34 -28.57 -2.87
CA ASN A 5 70.69 -27.15 -2.81
C ASN A 5 70.33 -26.52 -4.15
N VAL A 6 69.28 -25.69 -4.15
CA VAL A 6 69.10 -24.65 -5.16
C VAL A 6 68.96 -23.34 -4.39
N THR A 7 70.11 -22.71 -4.16
CA THR A 7 70.23 -21.32 -3.76
C THR A 7 69.89 -20.45 -4.97
N ASP A 8 68.60 -20.27 -5.24
CA ASP A 8 68.14 -19.17 -6.07
C ASP A 8 67.92 -17.97 -5.15
N ASP A 9 68.95 -17.12 -5.03
CA ASP A 9 68.94 -15.85 -4.28
C ASP A 9 67.73 -14.97 -4.64
N TRP A 10 67.15 -15.17 -5.82
CA TRP A 10 65.94 -14.50 -6.27
C TRP A 10 64.68 -14.90 -5.48
N VAL A 11 64.51 -16.17 -5.12
CA VAL A 11 63.32 -16.65 -4.38
C VAL A 11 63.34 -16.12 -2.94
N VAL A 12 64.53 -16.09 -2.33
CA VAL A 12 64.72 -15.56 -0.97
C VAL A 12 64.52 -14.04 -0.95
N GLU A 13 65.01 -13.31 -1.95
CA GLU A 13 64.79 -11.86 -2.07
C GLU A 13 63.31 -11.50 -2.35
N VAL A 14 62.61 -12.31 -3.16
CA VAL A 14 61.16 -12.15 -3.39
C VAL A 14 60.37 -12.41 -2.10
N PHE A 15 60.70 -13.46 -1.34
CA PHE A 15 60.05 -13.72 -0.06
C PHE A 15 60.36 -12.65 0.99
N ARG A 16 61.60 -12.15 1.05
CA ARG A 16 62.00 -11.06 1.96
C ARG A 16 61.23 -9.78 1.66
N ARG A 17 61.11 -9.41 0.38
CA ARG A 17 60.30 -8.26 -0.05
C ARG A 17 58.82 -8.46 0.21
N LEU A 18 58.28 -9.67 0.03
CA LEU A 18 56.87 -9.96 0.35
C LEU A 18 56.60 -9.78 1.84
N ILE A 19 57.48 -10.27 2.70
CA ILE A 19 57.34 -10.16 4.16
C ILE A 19 57.48 -8.69 4.61
N GLU A 20 58.46 -7.93 4.10
CA GLU A 20 58.59 -6.50 4.39
C GLU A 20 57.39 -5.68 3.91
N THR A 21 56.85 -6.00 2.73
CA THR A 21 55.68 -5.31 2.17
C THR A 21 54.44 -5.65 3.00
N THR A 22 54.28 -6.91 3.43
CA THR A 22 53.17 -7.36 4.28
C THR A 22 53.23 -6.70 5.66
N TYR A 23 54.42 -6.56 6.25
CA TYR A 23 54.62 -5.92 7.55
C TYR A 23 54.34 -4.40 7.51
N ARG A 24 54.68 -3.73 6.40
CA ARG A 24 54.37 -2.29 6.19
C ARG A 24 52.91 -1.99 5.80
N MET A 25 52.08 -3.01 5.55
CA MET A 25 50.70 -2.85 5.07
C MET A 25 49.63 -3.10 6.15
N ILE A 26 50.00 -3.33 7.41
CA ILE A 26 49.07 -3.42 8.55
C ILE A 26 48.62 -2.00 8.96
N THR A 27 47.88 -1.34 8.06
CA THR A 27 46.93 -0.25 8.38
C THR A 27 45.76 -0.37 7.40
N HIS A 28 44.55 -0.22 7.94
CA HIS A 28 43.27 -0.71 7.41
C HIS A 28 42.90 -0.27 5.97
N GLU A 29 43.57 0.72 5.40
CA GLU A 29 43.26 1.28 4.06
C GLU A 29 43.96 0.59 2.88
N LYS A 30 45.03 -0.20 3.10
CA LYS A 30 45.79 -0.83 1.98
C LYS A 30 45.27 -2.22 1.57
N MET A 31 44.35 -2.82 2.33
CA MET A 31 43.87 -4.19 2.09
C MET A 31 43.02 -4.32 0.81
N GLN A 32 42.27 -3.28 0.43
CA GLN A 32 41.51 -3.28 -0.84
C GLN A 32 42.41 -3.21 -2.08
N ARG A 33 43.53 -2.48 -2.02
CA ARG A 33 44.51 -2.47 -3.12
C ARG A 33 45.21 -3.82 -3.25
N PHE A 34 45.59 -4.44 -2.13
CA PHE A 34 46.17 -5.78 -2.13
C PHE A 34 45.25 -6.81 -2.80
N TYR A 35 43.94 -6.79 -2.50
CA TYR A 35 42.98 -7.72 -3.11
C TYR A 35 42.84 -7.49 -4.63
N THR A 36 42.89 -6.23 -5.06
CA THR A 36 42.77 -5.85 -6.47
C THR A 36 44.03 -6.21 -7.26
N ASP A 37 45.21 -5.97 -6.69
CA ASP A 37 46.51 -6.30 -7.29
C ASP A 37 46.74 -7.81 -7.31
N PHE A 38 46.33 -8.54 -6.26
CA PHE A 38 46.36 -10.00 -6.21
C PHE A 38 45.47 -10.63 -7.30
N LEU A 39 44.25 -10.11 -7.50
CA LEU A 39 43.36 -10.56 -8.58
C LEU A 39 43.91 -10.21 -9.97
N HIS A 40 44.61 -9.08 -10.12
CA HIS A 40 45.29 -8.75 -11.36
C HIS A 40 46.46 -9.70 -11.65
N TRP A 41 47.25 -10.03 -10.63
CA TRP A 41 48.36 -10.98 -10.75
C TRP A 41 47.89 -12.39 -11.08
N LEU A 42 46.78 -12.83 -10.46
CA LEU A 42 46.15 -14.11 -10.74
C LEU A 42 45.63 -14.18 -12.18
N ARG A 43 45.01 -13.09 -12.67
CA ARG A 43 44.53 -12.97 -14.07
C ARG A 43 45.68 -12.90 -15.07
N PHE A 44 46.79 -12.26 -14.72
CA PHE A 44 47.99 -12.22 -15.56
C PHE A 44 48.65 -13.61 -15.65
N GLY A 45 48.78 -14.32 -14.52
CA GLY A 45 49.28 -15.69 -14.47
C GLY A 45 48.42 -16.66 -15.29
N LEU A 46 47.08 -16.54 -15.20
CA LEU A 46 46.14 -17.34 -15.99
C LEU A 46 46.19 -17.02 -17.49
N ARG A 47 46.35 -15.74 -17.87
CA ARG A 47 46.51 -15.33 -19.28
C ARG A 47 47.85 -15.77 -19.87
N TRP A 48 48.93 -15.73 -19.09
CA TRP A 48 50.24 -16.22 -19.50
C TRP A 48 50.26 -17.75 -19.67
N LEU A 49 49.58 -18.49 -18.77
CA LEU A 49 49.36 -19.94 -18.89
C LEU A 49 48.56 -20.33 -20.14
N ASN A 50 47.61 -19.48 -20.58
CA ASN A 50 46.84 -19.72 -21.81
C ASN A 50 47.61 -19.33 -23.09
N ALA A 51 48.58 -18.41 -23.02
CA ALA A 51 49.30 -17.90 -24.18
C ALA A 51 50.51 -18.76 -24.62
N LYS A 52 51.00 -19.67 -23.76
CA LYS A 52 52.05 -20.64 -24.11
C LYS A 52 51.52 -22.06 -24.08
N ASN A 53 50.70 -22.40 -25.06
CA ASN A 53 50.35 -23.78 -25.38
C ASN A 53 51.25 -24.30 -26.52
N SER A 54 52.57 -24.22 -26.33
CA SER A 54 53.53 -25.04 -27.06
C SER A 54 54.67 -25.49 -26.13
N VAL A 55 54.69 -26.80 -25.91
CA VAL A 55 55.82 -27.67 -25.53
C VAL A 55 56.87 -27.06 -24.58
N LEU A 56 56.72 -27.28 -23.26
CA LEU A 56 57.74 -27.84 -22.35
C LEU A 56 57.33 -27.73 -20.86
N ASN A 57 57.70 -28.77 -20.11
CA ASN A 57 57.82 -28.89 -18.63
C ASN A 57 56.58 -29.08 -17.74
N LYS A 58 56.23 -30.36 -17.53
CA LYS A 58 55.40 -30.86 -16.40
C LYS A 58 55.98 -30.56 -15.00
N LYS A 59 57.26 -30.18 -14.86
CA LYS A 59 57.89 -29.88 -13.54
C LYS A 59 57.48 -28.52 -12.94
N PHE A 60 57.12 -27.52 -13.75
CA PHE A 60 56.79 -26.17 -13.25
C PHE A 60 55.36 -26.07 -12.69
N LYS A 61 54.45 -26.94 -13.17
CA LYS A 61 53.06 -27.01 -12.67
C LYS A 61 52.97 -27.57 -11.24
N PHE A 62 53.95 -28.35 -10.80
CA PHE A 62 53.91 -28.99 -9.47
C PHE A 62 54.40 -28.07 -8.34
N SER A 63 55.46 -27.27 -8.54
CA SER A 63 55.97 -26.37 -7.50
C SER A 63 55.02 -25.19 -7.23
N THR A 64 54.36 -24.67 -8.28
CA THR A 64 53.42 -23.55 -8.15
C THR A 64 52.15 -23.95 -7.42
N LEU A 65 51.68 -25.19 -7.61
CA LEU A 65 50.52 -25.74 -6.89
C LEU A 65 50.84 -25.98 -5.41
N ILE A 66 52.02 -26.55 -5.12
CA ILE A 66 52.48 -26.77 -3.75
C ILE A 66 52.66 -25.45 -3.00
N GLY A 67 53.26 -24.43 -3.62
CA GLY A 67 53.43 -23.11 -2.99
C GLY A 67 52.10 -22.42 -2.64
N THR A 68 51.08 -22.58 -3.50
CA THR A 68 49.75 -22.01 -3.27
C THR A 68 49.03 -22.75 -2.14
N PHE A 69 49.11 -24.08 -2.10
CA PHE A 69 48.56 -24.88 -1.00
C PHE A 69 49.26 -24.61 0.34
N PHE A 70 50.59 -24.44 0.33
CA PHE A 70 51.36 -24.15 1.54
C PHE A 70 51.04 -22.75 2.10
N CYS A 71 50.83 -21.75 1.23
CA CYS A 71 50.36 -20.42 1.65
C CYS A 71 48.96 -20.47 2.27
N VAL A 72 48.01 -21.18 1.66
CA VAL A 72 46.65 -21.31 2.22
C VAL A 72 46.68 -22.05 3.56
N TYR A 73 47.50 -23.10 3.69
CA TYR A 73 47.64 -23.86 4.92
C TYR A 73 48.27 -23.03 6.05
N ILE A 74 49.35 -22.29 5.77
CA ILE A 74 49.98 -21.40 6.77
C ILE A 74 49.03 -20.28 7.20
N VAL A 75 48.27 -19.69 6.26
CA VAL A 75 47.27 -18.66 6.58
C VAL A 75 46.15 -19.25 7.45
N GLN A 76 45.68 -20.47 7.18
CA GLN A 76 44.68 -21.15 8.02
C GLN A 76 45.19 -21.48 9.43
N GLN A 77 46.46 -21.86 9.58
CA GLN A 77 47.03 -22.22 10.88
C GLN A 77 47.43 -21.00 11.73
N LEU A 78 47.78 -19.87 11.10
CA LEU A 78 48.19 -18.65 11.81
C LEU A 78 47.02 -17.70 12.13
N LEU A 79 45.90 -17.76 11.39
CA LEU A 79 44.70 -16.94 11.65
C LEU A 79 44.16 -17.05 13.09
N PRO A 80 44.07 -18.25 13.71
CA PRO A 80 43.58 -18.39 15.08
C PRO A 80 44.56 -17.89 16.15
N ILE A 81 45.85 -17.82 15.83
CA ILE A 81 46.92 -17.41 16.75
C ILE A 81 47.06 -15.87 16.76
N ILE A 82 46.85 -15.24 15.60
CA ILE A 82 46.93 -13.77 15.43
C ILE A 82 45.60 -13.10 15.88
N PHE A 83 44.47 -13.80 15.76
CA PHE A 83 43.17 -13.35 16.24
C PHE A 83 42.63 -14.29 17.32
N PRO A 84 43.02 -14.15 18.61
CA PRO A 84 42.39 -14.89 19.68
C PRO A 84 40.91 -14.51 19.69
N ILE A 85 40.05 -15.46 19.30
CA ILE A 85 38.60 -15.32 19.32
C ILE A 85 38.22 -15.15 20.80
N ARG A 86 38.04 -13.90 21.24
CA ARG A 86 37.36 -13.65 22.50
C ARG A 86 35.99 -14.33 22.41
N PRO A 87 35.54 -15.07 23.43
CA PRO A 87 34.16 -15.54 23.46
C PRO A 87 33.26 -14.33 23.20
N PRO A 88 32.24 -14.46 22.33
CA PRO A 88 31.33 -13.35 22.07
C PRO A 88 30.84 -12.85 23.43
N PRO A 89 30.82 -11.53 23.68
CA PRO A 89 30.18 -11.02 24.88
C PRO A 89 28.78 -11.65 24.95
N PRO A 90 28.30 -12.04 26.15
CA PRO A 90 26.94 -12.55 26.28
C PRO A 90 26.02 -11.57 25.54
N PRO A 91 25.09 -12.06 24.71
CA PRO A 91 24.24 -11.19 23.91
C PRO A 91 23.69 -10.13 24.86
N ALA A 92 24.02 -8.86 24.58
CA ALA A 92 23.40 -7.76 25.30
C ALA A 92 21.91 -8.07 25.35
N PRO A 93 21.24 -7.98 26.52
CA PRO A 93 19.83 -8.34 26.63
C PRO A 93 19.13 -7.68 25.46
N VAL A 94 18.59 -8.49 24.54
CA VAL A 94 17.94 -8.01 23.33
C VAL A 94 16.86 -7.10 23.87
N LYS A 95 17.08 -5.77 23.79
CA LYS A 95 16.05 -4.82 24.18
C LYS A 95 14.82 -5.28 23.42
N PRO A 96 13.69 -5.60 24.08
CA PRO A 96 12.50 -6.00 23.37
C PRO A 96 12.25 -4.93 22.32
N ILE A 97 12.30 -5.33 21.05
CA ILE A 97 12.03 -4.41 19.94
C ILE A 97 10.59 -3.99 20.17
N THR A 98 10.40 -2.75 20.61
CA THR A 98 9.05 -2.24 20.85
C THR A 98 8.25 -2.39 19.57
N ARG A 99 7.15 -3.13 19.65
CA ARG A 99 6.25 -3.44 18.53
C ARG A 99 5.20 -2.36 18.41
N ASP A 100 4.76 -2.06 17.20
CA ASP A 100 3.85 -0.95 16.93
C ASP A 100 2.53 -1.45 16.36
N VAL A 101 1.43 -1.08 17.01
CA VAL A 101 0.06 -1.33 16.56
C VAL A 101 -0.57 0.00 16.17
N ILE A 102 -1.02 0.11 14.92
CA ILE A 102 -1.59 1.34 14.36
C ILE A 102 -3.06 1.11 14.06
N ILE A 103 -3.93 1.79 14.80
CA ILE A 103 -5.38 1.77 14.59
C ILE A 103 -5.74 2.98 13.75
N TYR A 104 -6.24 2.73 12.53
CA TYR A 104 -6.46 3.80 11.55
C TYR A 104 -7.92 4.13 11.32
N ALA A 105 -8.84 3.20 11.59
CA ALA A 105 -10.27 3.45 11.52
C ALA A 105 -11.05 2.55 12.48
N THR A 106 -12.17 3.05 12.98
CA THR A 106 -13.14 2.29 13.76
C THR A 106 -14.53 2.69 13.32
N PHE A 107 -15.38 1.71 12.99
CA PHE A 107 -16.74 1.92 12.53
C PHE A 107 -17.75 1.30 13.50
N SER A 108 -18.80 2.02 13.83
CA SER A 108 -19.94 1.51 14.59
C SER A 108 -21.12 1.20 13.66
N TYR A 109 -21.69 0.01 13.79
CA TYR A 109 -22.88 -0.46 13.11
C TYR A 109 -23.96 -0.78 14.14
N LYS A 110 -25.18 -0.31 13.92
CA LYS A 110 -26.33 -0.65 14.75
C LYS A 110 -27.09 -1.81 14.12
N ASN A 111 -27.37 -2.85 14.89
CA ASN A 111 -28.16 -4.03 14.47
C ASN A 111 -27.64 -4.68 13.18
N SER A 112 -26.31 -4.86 13.10
CA SER A 112 -25.65 -5.28 11.86
C SER A 112 -25.91 -6.76 11.55
N THR A 113 -26.63 -7.05 10.47
CA THR A 113 -26.87 -8.43 10.06
C THR A 113 -25.67 -9.03 9.32
N SER A 114 -24.85 -8.21 8.65
CA SER A 114 -23.73 -8.73 7.86
C SER A 114 -22.53 -9.20 8.69
N PHE A 115 -22.51 -8.97 10.00
CA PHE A 115 -21.45 -9.45 10.91
C PHE A 115 -21.85 -10.67 11.76
N GLY A 116 -23.01 -11.27 11.47
CA GLY A 116 -23.38 -12.57 12.05
C GLY A 116 -24.29 -12.53 13.29
N VAL A 117 -24.78 -11.37 13.74
CA VAL A 117 -25.75 -11.27 14.86
C VAL A 117 -26.69 -10.07 14.68
N SER A 118 -28.00 -10.30 14.50
CA SER A 118 -28.98 -9.27 14.10
C SER A 118 -29.51 -8.36 15.22
N SER A 119 -28.91 -8.38 16.42
CA SER A 119 -29.44 -7.71 17.62
C SER A 119 -28.35 -7.06 18.48
N HIS A 120 -27.21 -6.74 17.88
CA HIS A 120 -26.03 -6.24 18.57
C HIS A 120 -25.50 -4.98 17.88
N ASP A 121 -24.94 -4.07 18.67
CA ASP A 121 -24.12 -2.99 18.16
C ASP A 121 -22.72 -3.56 17.86
N THR A 122 -22.34 -3.55 16.59
CA THR A 122 -21.05 -4.06 16.15
C THR A 122 -20.07 -2.90 15.98
N PHE A 123 -18.85 -3.04 16.52
CA PHE A 123 -17.73 -2.19 16.16
C PHE A 123 -16.71 -2.99 15.35
N VAL A 124 -16.25 -2.39 14.27
CA VAL A 124 -15.14 -2.91 13.47
C VAL A 124 -13.96 -1.98 13.63
N LEU A 125 -12.82 -2.52 14.04
CA LEU A 125 -11.56 -1.83 14.17
C LEU A 125 -10.62 -2.30 13.06
N LEU A 126 -10.04 -1.33 12.34
CA LEU A 126 -9.07 -1.59 11.30
C LEU A 126 -7.67 -1.20 11.79
N MET A 127 -6.77 -2.18 11.76
CA MET A 127 -5.48 -2.11 12.42
C MET A 127 -4.35 -2.53 11.47
N ILE A 128 -3.16 -2.02 11.73
CA ILE A 128 -1.91 -2.41 11.08
C ILE A 128 -0.92 -2.77 12.18
N ALA A 129 -0.32 -3.94 12.10
CA ALA A 129 0.70 -4.42 13.04
C ALA A 129 1.70 -5.32 12.30
N ASP A 130 2.73 -5.79 13.01
CA ASP A 130 3.71 -6.70 12.42
C ASP A 130 3.06 -8.05 12.14
N ARG A 131 3.42 -8.68 11.03
CA ARG A 131 2.83 -9.93 10.56
C ARG A 131 2.99 -11.11 11.51
N SER A 132 3.98 -11.05 12.41
CA SER A 132 4.19 -12.07 13.43
C SER A 132 3.39 -11.81 14.71
N ASP A 133 2.67 -10.70 14.79
CA ASP A 133 1.76 -10.42 15.90
C ASP A 133 0.50 -11.29 15.83
N ASN A 134 0.00 -11.66 17.00
CA ASN A 134 -1.32 -12.24 17.18
C ASN A 134 -1.99 -11.54 18.37
N PHE A 135 -3.31 -11.39 18.30
CA PHE A 135 -4.12 -10.71 19.30
C PHE A 135 -5.29 -11.59 19.80
N PRO A 136 -5.03 -12.84 20.23
CA PRO A 136 -6.07 -13.83 20.48
C PRO A 136 -7.00 -13.46 21.63
N PHE A 137 -6.56 -12.55 22.49
CA PHE A 137 -7.31 -12.13 23.67
C PHE A 137 -7.66 -10.64 23.66
N MET A 138 -7.56 -9.96 22.52
CA MET A 138 -7.94 -8.55 22.39
C MET A 138 -9.38 -8.36 22.88
N ARG A 139 -9.64 -7.32 23.68
CA ARG A 139 -10.99 -7.02 24.19
C ARG A 139 -11.44 -5.62 23.82
N CYS A 140 -12.74 -5.46 23.63
CA CYS A 140 -13.38 -4.16 23.51
C CYS A 140 -14.23 -3.89 24.77
N ALA A 141 -14.19 -2.67 25.28
CA ALA A 141 -15.01 -2.23 26.40
C ALA A 141 -15.73 -0.92 26.06
N ARG A 142 -16.78 -0.61 26.83
CA ARG A 142 -17.54 0.64 26.76
C ARG A 142 -17.51 1.27 28.15
N GLU A 143 -17.17 2.55 28.22
CA GLU A 143 -16.91 3.20 29.52
C GLU A 143 -18.16 3.45 30.37
N LYS A 144 -19.35 3.39 29.78
CA LYS A 144 -20.62 3.77 30.43
C LYS A 144 -21.64 2.63 30.56
N THR A 145 -21.25 1.39 30.27
CA THR A 145 -22.12 0.24 30.41
C THR A 145 -21.56 -0.67 31.51
N GLU A 146 -22.43 -1.25 32.33
CA GLU A 146 -22.09 -2.28 33.33
C GLU A 146 -21.62 -3.60 32.67
N SER A 147 -21.45 -3.62 31.34
CA SER A 147 -21.08 -4.80 30.57
C SER A 147 -19.58 -5.10 30.70
N ASP A 148 -19.26 -6.35 30.99
CA ASP A 148 -17.89 -6.85 30.91
C ASP A 148 -17.27 -6.59 29.52
N PRO A 149 -15.95 -6.36 29.45
CA PRO A 149 -15.23 -6.28 28.18
C PRO A 149 -15.47 -7.54 27.34
N ILE A 150 -15.80 -7.36 26.06
CA ILE A 150 -16.07 -8.46 25.14
C ILE A 150 -14.80 -8.84 24.38
N LEU A 151 -14.62 -10.13 24.14
CA LEU A 151 -13.52 -10.64 23.32
C LEU A 151 -13.73 -10.23 21.85
N ALA A 152 -12.71 -9.61 21.25
CA ALA A 152 -12.71 -9.23 19.85
C ALA A 152 -12.44 -10.46 18.97
N GLN A 153 -13.20 -10.59 17.87
CA GLN A 153 -12.89 -11.53 16.80
C GLN A 153 -11.87 -10.87 15.88
N VAL A 154 -10.61 -11.31 15.95
CA VAL A 154 -9.51 -10.70 15.20
C VAL A 154 -9.07 -11.62 14.07
N GLU A 155 -9.12 -11.10 12.86
CA GLU A 155 -8.54 -11.73 11.68
C GLU A 155 -7.41 -10.88 11.12
N HIS A 156 -6.45 -11.53 10.46
CA HIS A 156 -5.35 -10.86 9.77
C HIS A 156 -5.31 -11.30 8.31
N TYR A 157 -4.91 -10.37 7.45
CA TYR A 157 -4.91 -10.58 6.01
C TYR A 157 -3.56 -10.18 5.43
N ASP A 158 -2.82 -11.20 4.99
CA ASP A 158 -1.51 -11.07 4.36
C ASP A 158 -1.56 -11.63 2.94
N TYR A 159 -1.74 -10.74 1.97
CA TYR A 159 -1.98 -11.14 0.58
C TYR A 159 -0.71 -11.46 -0.19
N THR A 160 0.40 -10.80 0.13
CA THR A 160 1.65 -10.92 -0.62
C THR A 160 2.72 -11.68 0.15
N GLY A 161 2.67 -11.67 1.49
CA GLY A 161 3.70 -12.26 2.33
C GLY A 161 5.06 -11.56 2.24
N LEU A 162 5.12 -10.37 1.62
CA LEU A 162 6.38 -9.64 1.34
C LEU A 162 6.69 -8.56 2.37
N CYS A 163 5.66 -7.98 2.99
CA CYS A 163 5.78 -6.82 3.86
C CYS A 163 5.80 -7.24 5.34
N ASN A 164 6.51 -6.48 6.19
CA ASN A 164 6.53 -6.75 7.62
C ASN A 164 5.22 -6.34 8.32
N LEU A 165 4.56 -5.29 7.84
CA LEU A 165 3.27 -4.86 8.34
C LEU A 165 2.13 -5.39 7.48
N ILE A 166 1.10 -5.92 8.13
CA ILE A 166 -0.13 -6.42 7.50
C ILE A 166 -1.36 -5.80 8.16
N MET A 167 -2.53 -6.02 7.56
CA MET A 167 -3.79 -5.52 8.11
C MET A 167 -4.43 -6.56 9.03
N PHE A 168 -4.98 -6.07 10.13
CA PHE A 168 -5.82 -6.81 11.05
C PHE A 168 -7.21 -6.14 11.10
N ILE A 169 -8.25 -6.97 11.18
CA ILE A 169 -9.63 -6.52 11.33
C ILE A 169 -10.15 -7.17 12.60
N ALA A 170 -10.54 -6.34 13.56
CA ALA A 170 -11.13 -6.80 14.81
C ALA A 170 -12.61 -6.43 14.85
N VAL A 171 -13.47 -7.39 15.15
CA VAL A 171 -14.92 -7.22 15.25
C VAL A 171 -15.37 -7.46 16.69
N CYS A 172 -16.09 -6.48 17.24
CA CYS A 172 -16.58 -6.48 18.61
C CYS A 172 -18.11 -6.33 18.59
N ASN A 173 -18.82 -7.40 18.94
CA ASN A 173 -20.28 -7.44 18.97
C ASN A 173 -20.79 -7.22 20.41
N PHE A 174 -21.24 -6.01 20.71
CA PHE A 174 -21.79 -5.68 22.01
C PHE A 174 -23.29 -6.00 22.06
N PRO A 175 -23.79 -6.57 23.17
CA PRO A 175 -25.23 -6.72 23.38
C PRO A 175 -25.93 -5.38 23.16
N SER A 176 -27.12 -5.39 22.55
CA SER A 176 -27.94 -4.18 22.46
C SER A 176 -28.19 -3.63 23.87
N PRO A 177 -28.14 -2.30 24.05
CA PRO A 177 -28.41 -1.68 25.35
C PRO A 177 -29.78 -2.11 25.89
N SER A 178 -29.90 -2.32 27.20
CA SER A 178 -31.20 -2.62 27.81
C SER A 178 -32.11 -1.38 27.74
N ALA A 179 -33.43 -1.58 27.81
CA ALA A 179 -34.40 -0.47 27.88
C ALA A 179 -34.18 0.45 29.11
N ALA A 180 -33.49 -0.04 30.15
CA ALA A 180 -33.07 0.76 31.30
C ALA A 180 -31.84 1.61 31.01
N ASP A 181 -30.88 1.11 30.20
CA ASP A 181 -29.72 1.89 29.74
C ASP A 181 -30.13 2.99 28.77
N GLU A 182 -31.12 2.73 27.90
CA GLU A 182 -31.69 3.76 27.04
C GLU A 182 -32.41 4.86 27.82
N ARG A 183 -33.15 4.50 28.88
CA ARG A 183 -33.76 5.49 29.80
C ARG A 183 -32.73 6.29 30.58
N ARG A 184 -31.69 5.65 31.15
CA ARG A 184 -30.57 6.39 31.80
C ARG A 184 -29.86 7.34 30.82
N ARG A 185 -29.74 6.97 29.54
CA ARG A 185 -29.21 7.85 28.48
C ARG A 185 -30.13 9.02 28.17
N ALA A 186 -31.45 8.83 28.22
CA ALA A 186 -32.44 9.88 28.01
C ALA A 186 -32.53 10.83 29.22
N ASP A 187 -32.51 10.30 30.44
CA ASP A 187 -32.64 11.06 31.69
C ASP A 187 -31.36 11.86 32.04
N GLY A 188 -30.20 11.44 31.52
CA GLY A 188 -28.94 12.19 31.61
C GLY A 188 -28.77 13.29 30.55
N ALA A 189 -29.69 13.40 29.58
CA ALA A 189 -29.68 14.43 28.53
C ALA A 189 -30.44 15.69 29.00
N GLY A 190 -29.94 16.33 30.05
CA GLY A 190 -30.39 17.67 30.44
C GLY A 190 -30.15 18.70 29.32
N GLU A 191 -31.06 19.67 29.20
CA GLU A 191 -31.16 20.73 28.18
C GLU A 191 -29.82 21.29 27.67
N ARG A 192 -29.26 20.64 26.64
CA ARG A 192 -28.43 21.24 25.61
C ARG A 192 -28.57 20.40 24.35
N SER A 193 -29.50 20.79 23.49
CA SER A 193 -29.63 20.28 22.13
C SER A 193 -28.31 20.41 21.37
N ASP A 194 -27.98 19.36 20.61
CA ASP A 194 -26.91 19.24 19.60
C ASP A 194 -25.60 18.53 19.98
N GLN A 195 -25.44 18.01 21.21
CA GLN A 195 -24.24 17.23 21.56
C GLN A 195 -24.59 15.90 22.20
N TRP A 196 -24.87 14.88 21.37
CA TRP A 196 -24.82 13.48 21.81
C TRP A 196 -23.45 13.24 22.48
N GLN A 197 -23.41 12.92 23.77
CA GLN A 197 -22.17 12.48 24.41
C GLN A 197 -21.76 11.16 23.74
N GLU A 198 -20.77 11.21 22.85
CA GLU A 198 -20.23 10.05 22.15
C GLU A 198 -19.84 8.97 23.17
N GLU A 199 -20.44 7.79 23.03
CA GLU A 199 -20.09 6.63 23.84
C GLU A 199 -18.63 6.28 23.60
N ARG A 200 -17.81 6.33 24.66
CA ARG A 200 -16.38 6.03 24.57
C ARG A 200 -16.21 4.52 24.50
N VAL A 201 -15.71 4.03 23.35
CA VAL A 201 -15.25 2.65 23.19
C VAL A 201 -13.75 2.61 23.44
N LEU A 202 -13.37 1.65 24.27
CA LEU A 202 -12.03 1.42 24.72
C LEU A 202 -11.55 0.09 24.15
N LEU A 203 -10.33 0.08 23.62
CA LEU A 203 -9.63 -1.14 23.24
C LEU A 203 -8.71 -1.55 24.38
N ASP A 204 -8.77 -2.81 24.79
CA ASP A 204 -7.80 -3.41 25.70
C ASP A 204 -6.92 -4.42 24.97
N LEU A 205 -5.65 -4.07 24.85
CA LEU A 205 -4.60 -4.97 24.36
C LEU A 205 -3.77 -5.60 25.48
N GLY A 206 -3.94 -5.16 26.75
CA GLY A 206 -3.02 -5.30 27.89
C GLY A 206 -2.09 -6.54 27.93
N PRO A 207 -2.25 -7.48 28.90
CA PRO A 207 -1.50 -8.75 28.88
C PRO A 207 -1.78 -9.58 27.62
N GLN A 208 -2.87 -9.28 26.92
CA GLN A 208 -3.41 -10.05 25.81
C GLN A 208 -2.47 -10.17 24.60
N VAL A 209 -1.49 -9.27 24.50
CA VAL A 209 -0.44 -9.29 23.48
C VAL A 209 0.90 -9.85 23.97
N LEU A 210 1.02 -10.19 25.26
CA LEU A 210 2.25 -10.78 25.79
C LEU A 210 2.37 -12.22 25.29
N ALA A 211 3.52 -12.59 24.73
CA ALA A 211 3.77 -13.96 24.29
C ALA A 211 3.87 -14.95 25.47
N ASN A 212 4.42 -14.50 26.61
CA ASN A 212 4.65 -15.34 27.79
C ASN A 212 3.40 -15.43 28.67
N GLU A 213 2.91 -16.65 28.89
CA GLU A 213 1.70 -16.93 29.68
C GLU A 213 1.81 -16.54 31.16
N GLN A 214 2.97 -16.76 31.80
CA GLN A 214 3.19 -16.38 33.20
C GLN A 214 3.12 -14.85 33.37
N LEU A 215 3.67 -14.09 32.42
CA LEU A 215 3.55 -12.64 32.43
C LEU A 215 2.11 -12.17 32.18
N ARG A 216 1.33 -12.91 31.38
CA ARG A 216 -0.12 -12.63 31.21
C ARG A 216 -0.89 -12.81 32.52
N GLN A 217 -0.57 -13.85 33.27
CA GLN A 217 -1.16 -14.13 34.58
C GLN A 217 -0.72 -13.10 35.64
N GLN A 218 0.49 -12.57 35.52
CA GLN A 218 1.02 -11.56 36.44
C GLN A 218 0.42 -10.16 36.21
N TYR A 219 0.13 -9.79 34.96
CA TYR A 219 -0.33 -8.44 34.60
C TYR A 219 -1.78 -8.44 34.12
N VAL A 220 -2.73 -8.64 35.04
CA VAL A 220 -4.16 -8.80 34.70
C VAL A 220 -4.91 -7.50 34.41
N ASP A 221 -4.35 -6.35 34.78
CA ASP A 221 -5.03 -5.07 34.64
C ASP A 221 -5.21 -4.68 33.17
N PRO A 222 -6.43 -4.31 32.75
CA PRO A 222 -6.69 -3.89 31.39
C PRO A 222 -5.95 -2.58 31.07
N ASN A 223 -5.42 -2.48 29.86
CA ASN A 223 -4.82 -1.25 29.35
C ASN A 223 -5.73 -0.65 28.28
N TYR A 224 -6.63 0.22 28.72
CA TYR A 224 -7.63 0.81 27.85
C TYR A 224 -7.07 1.94 26.99
N HIS A 225 -7.28 1.81 25.69
CA HIS A 225 -6.96 2.81 24.68
C HIS A 225 -8.26 3.37 24.09
N GLU A 226 -8.48 4.67 24.25
CA GLU A 226 -9.64 5.35 23.65
C GLU A 226 -9.57 5.31 22.12
N LEU A 227 -10.68 4.89 21.49
CA LEU A 227 -10.83 4.82 20.04
C LEU A 227 -11.58 6.03 19.48
N VAL A 228 -11.24 6.42 18.25
CA VAL A 228 -12.03 7.38 17.48
C VAL A 228 -13.04 6.62 16.63
N ILE A 229 -14.29 6.62 17.08
CA ILE A 229 -15.38 5.90 16.45
C ILE A 229 -16.00 6.75 15.35
N ARG A 230 -16.24 6.15 14.20
CA ARG A 230 -17.03 6.74 13.11
C ARG A 230 -18.31 5.94 12.95
N LYS A 231 -19.42 6.64 12.74
CA LYS A 231 -20.66 5.97 12.34
C LYS A 231 -20.49 5.42 10.93
N ALA A 232 -20.77 4.14 10.73
CA ALA A 232 -20.86 3.59 9.38
C ALA A 232 -21.99 4.29 8.60
N ASP A 233 -21.84 4.35 7.27
CA ASP A 233 -22.88 4.90 6.42
C ASP A 233 -24.16 4.02 6.51
N GLN A 234 -25.32 4.67 6.50
CA GLN A 234 -26.64 4.02 6.58
C GLN A 234 -27.55 4.37 5.40
N THR A 235 -27.09 5.20 4.47
CA THR A 235 -27.85 5.64 3.29
C THR A 235 -27.78 4.53 2.23
N PRO A 236 -28.91 3.87 1.90
CA PRO A 236 -28.89 2.79 0.93
C PRO A 236 -28.38 3.26 -0.44
N ARG A 237 -27.46 2.48 -1.02
CA ARG A 237 -26.88 2.71 -2.34
C ARG A 237 -26.86 1.41 -3.12
N ASN A 238 -27.21 1.48 -4.40
CA ASN A 238 -27.13 0.35 -5.30
C ASN A 238 -25.69 0.09 -5.71
N PHE A 239 -24.93 1.11 -6.10
CA PHE A 239 -23.57 0.94 -6.58
C PHE A 239 -22.64 2.08 -6.16
N LEU A 240 -21.54 1.69 -5.52
CA LEU A 240 -20.53 2.60 -5.00
C LEU A 240 -19.14 2.25 -5.57
N ILE A 241 -18.33 3.28 -5.80
CA ILE A 241 -16.94 3.11 -6.27
C ILE A 241 -15.99 3.64 -5.20
N CYS A 242 -15.12 2.76 -4.69
CA CYS A 242 -14.03 3.12 -3.79
C CYS A 242 -12.74 3.31 -4.60
N VAL A 243 -12.13 4.49 -4.47
CA VAL A 243 -10.83 4.81 -5.07
C VAL A 243 -9.81 5.09 -3.96
N SER A 244 -8.80 4.22 -3.88
CA SER A 244 -7.73 4.27 -2.88
C SER A 244 -6.41 3.88 -3.54
N ARG A 245 -5.25 4.50 -3.26
CA ARG A 245 -4.92 5.71 -2.50
C ARG A 245 -4.54 6.79 -3.51
N ILE A 246 -5.13 7.98 -3.43
CA ILE A 246 -4.81 9.07 -4.37
C ILE A 246 -3.70 9.94 -3.80
N PHE A 247 -2.58 10.03 -4.52
CA PHE A 247 -1.43 10.85 -4.14
C PHE A 247 -0.85 11.59 -5.35
N ALA A 248 -0.41 12.83 -5.11
CA ALA A 248 0.06 13.79 -6.10
C ALA A 248 -0.80 13.85 -7.37
N PHE A 249 -2.12 13.84 -7.17
CA PHE A 249 -3.05 13.83 -8.26
C PHE A 249 -3.13 15.17 -9.00
N GLU A 250 -3.12 15.08 -10.33
CA GLU A 250 -3.03 16.22 -11.24
C GLU A 250 -3.80 16.04 -12.56
N LYS A 251 -4.31 14.83 -12.84
CA LYS A 251 -5.06 14.51 -14.06
C LYS A 251 -6.54 14.86 -13.91
N TRP A 252 -6.84 16.15 -13.81
CA TRP A 252 -8.20 16.66 -13.63
C TRP A 252 -9.17 16.24 -14.75
N GLN A 253 -8.68 15.97 -15.96
CA GLN A 253 -9.54 15.50 -17.05
C GLN A 253 -10.08 14.08 -16.81
N LEU A 254 -9.28 13.21 -16.18
CA LEU A 254 -9.73 11.87 -15.77
C LEU A 254 -10.83 11.98 -14.73
N LEU A 255 -10.68 12.88 -13.76
CA LEU A 255 -11.68 13.13 -12.74
C LEU A 255 -13.02 13.54 -13.35
N ILE A 256 -13.04 14.59 -14.19
CA ILE A 256 -14.28 15.05 -14.83
C ILE A 256 -14.91 13.90 -15.61
N THR A 257 -14.13 13.20 -16.43
CA THR A 257 -14.66 12.12 -17.27
C THR A 257 -15.26 11.00 -16.44
N ALA A 258 -14.54 10.53 -15.42
CA ALA A 258 -15.02 9.49 -14.53
C ALA A 258 -16.32 9.93 -13.85
N MET A 259 -16.36 11.12 -13.26
CA MET A 259 -17.56 11.62 -12.56
C MET A 259 -18.77 11.74 -13.47
N GLU A 260 -18.61 12.27 -14.68
CA GLU A 260 -19.73 12.44 -15.62
C GLU A 260 -20.22 11.10 -16.19
N VAL A 261 -19.31 10.17 -16.48
CA VAL A 261 -19.66 8.81 -16.94
C VAL A 261 -20.38 8.04 -15.84
N TYR A 262 -19.83 8.07 -14.63
CA TYR A 262 -20.42 7.41 -13.46
C TYR A 262 -21.79 7.99 -13.11
N LYS A 263 -21.97 9.32 -13.22
CA LYS A 263 -23.27 9.96 -13.07
C LYS A 263 -24.29 9.46 -14.11
N SER A 264 -23.90 9.35 -15.38
CA SER A 264 -24.81 8.85 -16.43
C SER A 264 -25.14 7.37 -16.31
N LEU A 265 -24.22 6.56 -15.78
CA LEU A 265 -24.37 5.11 -15.67
C LEU A 265 -24.88 4.66 -14.27
N GLY A 266 -25.41 5.59 -13.48
CA GLY A 266 -26.10 5.28 -12.23
C GLY A 266 -25.19 4.86 -11.07
N VAL A 267 -23.97 5.41 -10.98
CA VAL A 267 -23.17 5.31 -9.75
C VAL A 267 -23.74 6.28 -8.71
N ASP A 268 -24.03 5.78 -7.52
CA ASP A 268 -24.62 6.58 -6.45
C ASP A 268 -23.59 7.47 -5.76
N LEU A 269 -22.39 6.94 -5.53
CA LEU A 269 -21.31 7.66 -4.85
C LEU A 269 -19.93 7.16 -5.28
N VAL A 270 -19.02 8.10 -5.51
CA VAL A 270 -17.58 7.84 -5.68
C VAL A 270 -16.84 8.30 -4.43
N VAL A 271 -16.08 7.41 -3.80
CA VAL A 271 -15.34 7.72 -2.57
C VAL A 271 -13.86 7.84 -2.89
N LEU A 272 -13.29 9.02 -2.68
CA LEU A 272 -11.87 9.29 -2.96
C LEU A 272 -11.06 9.42 -1.67
N HIS A 273 -10.11 8.52 -1.45
CA HIS A 273 -9.12 8.66 -0.37
C HIS A 273 -7.92 9.48 -0.84
N ILE A 274 -7.89 10.77 -0.47
CA ILE A 274 -6.89 11.72 -0.93
C ILE A 274 -5.82 11.93 0.12
N VAL A 275 -4.57 11.67 -0.27
CA VAL A 275 -3.37 12.00 0.51
C VAL A 275 -2.67 13.24 0.00
N SER A 276 -2.63 13.41 -1.32
CA SER A 276 -2.20 14.66 -1.92
C SER A 276 -2.74 14.86 -3.32
N ALA A 277 -3.02 16.10 -3.66
CA ALA A 277 -3.39 16.54 -5.00
C ALA A 277 -2.90 17.97 -5.22
N LEU A 278 -2.74 18.39 -6.47
CA LEU A 278 -2.57 19.82 -6.77
C LEU A 278 -3.77 20.60 -6.22
N SER A 279 -3.53 21.73 -5.56
CA SER A 279 -4.60 22.49 -4.89
C SER A 279 -5.72 22.89 -5.86
N ALA A 280 -5.39 23.23 -7.11
CA ALA A 280 -6.38 23.54 -8.13
C ALA A 280 -7.30 22.34 -8.42
N VAL A 281 -6.73 21.14 -8.57
CA VAL A 281 -7.48 19.91 -8.81
C VAL A 281 -8.29 19.51 -7.58
N PHE A 282 -7.75 19.69 -6.38
CA PHE A 282 -8.47 19.46 -5.12
C PHE A 282 -9.73 20.34 -5.01
N ASN A 283 -9.68 21.60 -5.45
CA ASN A 283 -10.86 22.46 -5.47
C ASN A 283 -11.97 21.95 -6.41
N LEU A 284 -11.60 21.37 -7.56
CA LEU A 284 -12.57 20.72 -8.45
C LEU A 284 -13.16 19.46 -7.83
N ILE A 285 -12.36 18.66 -7.12
CA ILE A 285 -12.86 17.51 -6.36
C ILE A 285 -13.89 17.98 -5.31
N LYS A 286 -13.58 19.05 -4.57
CA LYS A 286 -14.50 19.63 -3.57
C LYS A 286 -15.80 20.16 -4.22
N ALA A 287 -15.75 20.63 -5.46
CA ALA A 287 -16.94 21.03 -6.19
C ALA A 287 -17.85 19.84 -6.54
N TYR A 288 -17.27 18.71 -6.98
CA TYR A 288 -18.02 17.46 -7.16
C TYR A 288 -18.56 16.88 -5.85
N GLU A 289 -17.82 17.04 -4.75
CA GLU A 289 -18.32 16.65 -3.43
C GLU A 289 -19.52 17.50 -2.99
N ALA A 290 -19.51 18.80 -3.26
CA ALA A 290 -20.64 19.67 -2.99
C ALA A 290 -21.89 19.34 -3.84
N GLU A 291 -21.72 18.71 -5.00
CA GLU A 291 -22.81 18.17 -5.81
C GLU A 291 -23.45 16.89 -5.21
N GLY A 292 -22.81 16.28 -4.20
CA GLY A 292 -23.28 15.06 -3.54
C GLY A 292 -22.97 13.76 -4.29
N ARG A 293 -22.17 13.82 -5.36
CA ARG A 293 -21.79 12.63 -6.18
C ARG A 293 -20.47 12.01 -5.79
N LEU A 294 -19.69 12.71 -5.00
CA LEU A 294 -18.36 12.31 -4.56
C LEU A 294 -18.25 12.52 -3.06
N ALA A 295 -17.57 11.62 -2.37
CA ALA A 295 -17.20 11.76 -0.97
C ALA A 295 -15.67 11.80 -0.86
N VAL A 296 -15.12 12.88 -0.32
CA VAL A 296 -13.69 12.95 -0.01
C VAL A 296 -13.47 12.32 1.36
N ARG A 297 -12.57 11.35 1.40
CA ARG A 297 -11.99 10.82 2.64
C ARG A 297 -10.54 11.24 2.73
N MET A 298 -10.13 11.60 3.93
CA MET A 298 -8.78 12.07 4.18
C MET A 298 -7.86 10.87 4.33
N GLY A 299 -7.12 10.53 3.28
CA GLY A 299 -6.17 9.42 3.35
C GLY A 299 -5.09 9.71 4.40
N PHE A 300 -4.93 8.79 5.35
CA PHE A 300 -3.97 8.95 6.43
C PHE A 300 -2.53 8.72 5.96
N LYS A 301 -1.58 9.17 6.77
CA LYS A 301 -0.16 8.83 6.65
C LYS A 301 0.25 8.10 7.91
N LEU A 302 0.87 6.95 7.77
CA LEU A 302 1.35 6.18 8.91
C LEU A 302 2.35 7.02 9.73
N PRO A 303 2.35 6.88 11.06
CA PRO A 303 3.18 7.69 11.94
C PRO A 303 4.66 7.37 11.72
N ILE A 304 5.48 8.36 11.38
CA ILE A 304 6.94 8.25 11.41
C ILE A 304 7.41 8.90 12.71
N LEU A 305 7.89 8.10 13.65
CA LEU A 305 8.28 8.55 15.00
C LEU A 305 9.76 8.30 15.24
N LYS A 306 10.42 9.19 16.00
CA LYS A 306 11.83 9.00 16.41
C LYS A 306 12.10 7.67 17.12
N ALA A 307 11.09 7.11 17.76
CA ALA A 307 11.20 5.86 18.51
C ALA A 307 10.95 4.61 17.65
N MET A 308 10.51 4.77 16.39
CA MET A 308 10.49 3.71 15.39
C MET A 308 11.84 3.71 14.69
N ASN A 309 12.42 2.52 14.51
CA ASN A 309 13.64 2.30 13.74
C ASN A 309 13.36 2.01 12.25
N PHE A 310 12.11 2.18 11.80
CA PHE A 310 11.67 1.96 10.42
C PHE A 310 10.61 3.00 10.00
N ASP A 311 10.43 3.19 8.69
CA ASP A 311 9.28 3.94 8.14
C ASP A 311 8.14 2.95 7.84
N PRO A 312 6.99 3.02 8.54
CA PRO A 312 5.89 2.10 8.32
C PRO A 312 5.33 2.18 6.90
N GLU A 313 5.38 3.33 6.21
CA GLU A 313 4.92 3.41 4.81
C GLU A 313 5.84 2.65 3.84
N LEU A 314 7.07 2.29 4.26
CA LEU A 314 7.97 1.37 3.54
C LEU A 314 7.81 -0.09 3.95
N GLN A 315 6.99 -0.38 4.96
CA GLN A 315 6.79 -1.72 5.50
C GLN A 315 5.35 -2.24 5.31
N ILE A 316 4.48 -1.47 4.65
CA ILE A 316 3.14 -1.88 4.24
C ILE A 316 2.97 -1.77 2.72
N GLU A 317 2.22 -2.72 2.16
CA GLU A 317 1.98 -2.84 0.74
C GLU A 317 1.29 -1.58 0.16
N TYR A 318 1.78 -1.17 -1.01
CA TYR A 318 1.39 0.01 -1.78
C TYR A 318 1.23 1.28 -0.91
N SER A 319 2.11 1.42 0.10
CA SER A 319 2.07 2.51 1.08
C SER A 319 0.69 2.65 1.75
N GLY A 320 0.02 1.54 2.07
CA GLY A 320 -1.28 1.54 2.74
C GLY A 320 -2.48 1.78 1.82
N GLN A 321 -2.34 1.54 0.50
CA GLN A 321 -3.47 1.58 -0.45
C GLN A 321 -4.60 0.65 -0.02
N LEU A 322 -4.27 -0.59 0.34
CA LEU A 322 -5.23 -1.59 0.82
C LEU A 322 -5.94 -1.13 2.08
N ALA A 323 -5.23 -0.51 3.03
CA ALA A 323 -5.83 -0.04 4.27
C ALA A 323 -6.91 1.02 4.02
N MET A 324 -6.68 1.95 3.08
CA MET A 324 -7.70 2.92 2.68
C MET A 324 -8.84 2.30 1.87
N ALA A 325 -8.56 1.24 1.10
CA ALA A 325 -9.60 0.48 0.42
C ALA A 325 -10.55 -0.18 1.43
N HIS A 326 -10.01 -0.75 2.51
CA HIS A 326 -10.80 -1.33 3.61
C HIS A 326 -11.53 -0.25 4.40
N GLU A 327 -10.92 0.90 4.65
CA GLU A 327 -11.60 2.05 5.27
C GLU A 327 -12.87 2.41 4.49
N CYS A 328 -12.77 2.53 3.16
CA CYS A 328 -13.94 2.74 2.29
C CYS A 328 -14.95 1.59 2.39
N PHE A 329 -14.50 0.35 2.17
CA PHE A 329 -15.39 -0.81 2.13
C PHE A 329 -16.20 -0.95 3.43
N TYR A 330 -15.54 -0.87 4.58
CA TYR A 330 -16.19 -1.01 5.87
C TYR A 330 -17.14 0.17 6.13
N GLU A 331 -16.74 1.41 5.83
CA GLU A 331 -17.65 2.55 5.98
C GLU A 331 -19.01 2.32 5.31
N PHE A 332 -19.02 1.73 4.12
CA PHE A 332 -20.22 1.56 3.31
C PHE A 332 -20.80 0.13 3.30
N ARG A 333 -20.23 -0.82 4.05
CA ARG A 333 -20.53 -2.27 3.96
C ARG A 333 -22.02 -2.59 4.11
N GLU A 334 -22.72 -1.96 5.05
CA GLU A 334 -24.16 -2.21 5.29
C GLU A 334 -25.08 -1.34 4.42
N SER A 335 -24.52 -0.33 3.76
CA SER A 335 -25.29 0.66 3.00
C SER A 335 -25.28 0.42 1.50
N ALA A 336 -24.27 -0.29 0.98
CA ALA A 336 -24.08 -0.51 -0.45
C ALA A 336 -24.44 -1.95 -0.86
N LYS A 337 -25.26 -2.11 -1.91
CA LYS A 337 -25.54 -3.41 -2.53
C LYS A 337 -24.31 -3.95 -3.28
N PHE A 338 -23.56 -3.07 -3.94
CA PHE A 338 -22.31 -3.39 -4.63
C PHE A 338 -21.24 -2.32 -4.41
N ILE A 339 -19.98 -2.75 -4.25
CA ILE A 339 -18.82 -1.87 -4.13
C ILE A 339 -17.76 -2.28 -5.16
N SER A 340 -17.36 -1.35 -6.02
CA SER A 340 -16.21 -1.55 -6.92
C SER A 340 -14.93 -0.95 -6.34
N LEU A 341 -13.81 -1.63 -6.51
CA LEU A 341 -12.49 -1.15 -6.13
C LEU A 341 -11.73 -0.74 -7.39
N LEU A 342 -11.64 0.56 -7.67
CA LEU A 342 -11.04 1.08 -8.89
C LEU A 342 -9.87 2.01 -8.59
N ASP A 343 -8.90 2.03 -9.50
CA ASP A 343 -7.91 3.11 -9.54
C ASP A 343 -8.51 4.32 -10.27
N LEU A 344 -7.99 5.52 -10.05
CA LEU A 344 -8.56 6.73 -10.69
C LEU A 344 -8.30 6.79 -12.20
N ASP A 345 -7.39 5.97 -12.71
CA ASP A 345 -7.17 5.75 -14.14
C ASP A 345 -7.92 4.52 -14.69
N ASP A 346 -8.78 3.88 -13.90
CA ASP A 346 -9.71 2.85 -14.36
C ASP A 346 -11.10 3.45 -14.59
N LEU A 347 -11.49 3.68 -15.85
CA LEU A 347 -12.84 4.13 -16.19
C LEU A 347 -13.73 2.91 -16.43
N LEU A 348 -14.61 2.60 -15.48
CA LEU A 348 -15.62 1.56 -15.64
C LEU A 348 -16.71 2.04 -16.61
N VAL A 349 -17.14 1.16 -17.51
CA VAL A 349 -18.17 1.43 -18.53
C VAL A 349 -19.04 0.18 -18.75
N THR A 350 -20.28 0.38 -19.22
CA THR A 350 -21.17 -0.70 -19.69
C THR A 350 -21.70 -0.34 -21.08
N THR A 351 -21.84 -1.33 -21.96
CA THR A 351 -22.24 -1.12 -23.37
C THR A 351 -23.63 -1.68 -23.69
N GLN A 352 -24.07 -2.72 -23.00
CA GLN A 352 -25.38 -3.35 -23.25
C GLN A 352 -26.47 -2.92 -22.26
N PHE A 353 -26.09 -2.30 -21.14
CA PHE A 353 -27.02 -1.91 -20.09
C PHE A 353 -27.12 -0.39 -19.97
N THR A 354 -28.26 0.10 -19.50
CA THR A 354 -28.53 1.53 -19.28
C THR A 354 -27.84 2.08 -18.04
N SER A 355 -27.52 1.21 -17.07
CA SER A 355 -26.79 1.55 -15.87
C SER A 355 -25.97 0.37 -15.37
N PHE A 356 -25.01 0.63 -14.47
CA PHE A 356 -24.30 -0.44 -13.77
C PHE A 356 -25.21 -1.25 -12.85
N GLY A 357 -26.24 -0.61 -12.28
CA GLY A 357 -27.25 -1.30 -11.48
C GLY A 357 -27.96 -2.39 -12.28
N ASP A 358 -28.38 -2.08 -13.51
CA ASP A 358 -29.06 -3.02 -14.40
C ASP A 358 -28.13 -4.17 -14.81
N ALA A 359 -26.89 -3.86 -15.17
CA ALA A 359 -25.88 -4.87 -15.50
C ALA A 359 -25.64 -5.85 -14.33
N LEU A 360 -25.46 -5.32 -13.11
CA LEU A 360 -25.19 -6.13 -11.93
C LEU A 360 -26.42 -6.91 -11.45
N ASN A 361 -27.63 -6.35 -11.61
CA ASN A 361 -28.86 -7.08 -11.32
C ASN A 361 -29.07 -8.24 -12.30
N ALA A 362 -28.82 -8.03 -13.59
CA ALA A 362 -28.86 -9.09 -14.59
C ALA A 362 -27.83 -10.19 -14.30
N ALA A 363 -26.61 -9.80 -13.89
CA ALA A 363 -25.58 -10.75 -13.46
C ALA A 363 -26.02 -11.55 -12.22
N LEU A 364 -26.71 -10.92 -11.25
CA LEU A 364 -27.24 -11.62 -10.08
C LEU A 364 -28.36 -12.60 -10.41
N LEU A 365 -29.19 -12.34 -11.42
CA LEU A 365 -30.21 -13.29 -11.86
C LEU A 365 -29.57 -14.59 -12.37
N GLN A 366 -28.45 -14.47 -13.09
CA GLN A 366 -27.70 -15.63 -13.60
C GLN A 366 -26.82 -16.28 -12.52
N HIS A 367 -26.28 -15.48 -11.59
CA HIS A 367 -25.31 -15.90 -10.59
C HIS A 367 -25.68 -15.41 -9.18
N PRO A 368 -26.82 -15.84 -8.60
CA PRO A 368 -27.36 -15.27 -7.36
C PRO A 368 -26.46 -15.50 -6.13
N ARG A 369 -25.62 -16.54 -6.18
CA ARG A 369 -24.72 -16.93 -5.09
C ARG A 369 -23.28 -16.44 -5.25
N ALA A 370 -22.94 -15.79 -6.37
CA ALA A 370 -21.58 -15.29 -6.57
C ALA A 370 -21.24 -14.22 -5.51
N PRO A 371 -20.15 -14.37 -4.73
CA PRO A 371 -19.79 -13.41 -3.69
C PRO A 371 -19.29 -12.06 -4.25
N PHE A 372 -18.68 -12.10 -5.43
CA PHE A 372 -18.21 -10.93 -6.16
C PHE A 372 -18.01 -11.28 -7.63
N PHE A 373 -17.79 -10.24 -8.43
CA PHE A 373 -17.59 -10.31 -9.86
C PHE A 373 -16.22 -9.77 -10.25
N TYR A 374 -15.52 -10.48 -11.12
CA TYR A 374 -14.33 -9.97 -11.79
C TYR A 374 -14.73 -9.20 -13.05
N ILE A 375 -14.13 -8.03 -13.23
CA ILE A 375 -14.36 -7.17 -14.39
C ILE A 375 -13.10 -7.13 -15.24
N ASN A 376 -13.28 -7.33 -16.54
CA ASN A 376 -12.19 -7.32 -17.51
C ASN A 376 -11.63 -5.90 -17.71
N LYS A 377 -10.33 -5.82 -17.99
CA LYS A 377 -9.63 -4.58 -18.33
C LYS A 377 -9.22 -4.52 -19.80
N LEU A 378 -9.52 -3.40 -20.43
CA LEU A 378 -9.02 -3.03 -21.75
C LEU A 378 -7.87 -2.04 -21.60
N GLU A 379 -6.72 -2.34 -22.21
CA GLU A 379 -5.66 -1.35 -22.37
C GLU A 379 -6.21 -0.19 -23.18
N SER A 380 -6.19 0.98 -22.57
CA SER A 380 -6.77 2.19 -23.13
C SER A 380 -5.78 3.33 -22.97
N GLY A 381 -5.95 4.36 -23.79
CA GLY A 381 -5.16 5.56 -23.63
C GLY A 381 -5.88 6.78 -24.17
N ILE A 382 -5.42 7.94 -23.72
CA ILE A 382 -6.06 9.21 -24.02
C ILE A 382 -5.13 10.02 -24.91
N LEU A 383 -5.65 10.45 -26.05
CA LEU A 383 -5.02 11.41 -26.93
C LEU A 383 -5.29 12.83 -26.41
N LEU A 384 -4.51 13.32 -25.45
CA LEU A 384 -4.66 14.71 -25.00
C LEU A 384 -4.09 15.66 -26.08
N PRO A 385 -4.89 16.54 -26.72
CA PRO A 385 -4.35 17.55 -27.62
C PRO A 385 -3.51 18.54 -26.82
N ARG A 386 -2.17 18.49 -27.00
CA ARG A 386 -1.23 19.24 -26.15
C ARG A 386 -1.40 20.76 -26.15
N HIS A 387 -2.13 21.36 -27.11
CA HIS A 387 -2.15 22.81 -27.27
C HIS A 387 -3.43 23.44 -27.84
N LYS A 388 -4.54 22.69 -28.02
CA LYS A 388 -5.78 23.34 -28.44
C LYS A 388 -6.48 23.94 -27.23
N LYS A 389 -6.91 25.21 -27.32
CA LYS A 389 -7.94 25.77 -26.44
C LYS A 389 -9.10 24.77 -26.48
N GLN A 390 -9.28 23.98 -25.43
CA GLN A 390 -10.50 23.20 -25.24
C GLN A 390 -11.60 24.18 -24.86
N SER A 391 -12.02 24.99 -25.82
CA SER A 391 -13.19 25.84 -25.73
C SER A 391 -14.35 25.06 -26.33
N SER A 392 -15.01 24.20 -25.57
CA SER A 392 -16.40 23.91 -25.94
C SER A 392 -17.20 23.38 -24.76
N ARG A 393 -18.48 23.76 -24.76
CA ARG A 393 -19.56 23.42 -23.82
C ARG A 393 -19.88 21.90 -23.77
N ASN A 394 -19.00 21.03 -24.28
CA ASN A 394 -19.21 19.58 -24.32
C ASN A 394 -17.90 18.82 -24.06
N PHE A 395 -17.23 19.17 -22.95
CA PHE A 395 -15.94 18.59 -22.51
C PHE A 395 -15.97 17.06 -22.47
N VAL A 396 -17.06 16.47 -22.00
CA VAL A 396 -17.21 15.02 -21.86
C VAL A 396 -17.22 14.35 -23.24
N HIS A 397 -18.04 14.83 -24.18
CA HIS A 397 -18.05 14.33 -25.56
C HIS A 397 -16.66 14.43 -26.19
N ASN A 398 -16.00 15.58 -26.06
CA ASN A 398 -14.66 15.77 -26.59
C ASN A 398 -13.65 14.82 -25.95
N PHE A 399 -13.75 14.56 -24.64
CA PHE A 399 -12.82 13.66 -23.97
C PHE A 399 -13.04 12.20 -24.37
N ARG A 400 -14.30 11.79 -24.60
CA ARG A 400 -14.62 10.44 -25.11
C ARG A 400 -13.99 10.18 -26.48
N GLU A 401 -14.06 11.15 -27.38
CA GLU A 401 -13.45 11.07 -28.72
C GLU A 401 -11.92 10.91 -28.70
N LEU A 402 -11.30 11.18 -27.55
CA LEU A 402 -9.86 11.07 -27.34
C LEU A 402 -9.46 9.78 -26.64
N ILE A 403 -10.39 8.93 -26.22
CA ILE A 403 -10.09 7.62 -25.63
C ILE A 403 -10.05 6.57 -26.72
N PHE A 404 -8.92 5.89 -26.81
CA PHE A 404 -8.70 4.78 -27.75
C PHE A 404 -8.42 3.50 -26.97
N THR A 405 -8.92 2.37 -27.48
CA THR A 405 -8.69 1.04 -26.91
C THR A 405 -7.75 0.21 -27.77
N LYS A 406 -6.97 -0.66 -27.12
CA LYS A 406 -5.96 -1.50 -27.78
C LYS A 406 -6.28 -2.99 -27.65
N LYS A 407 -5.96 -3.58 -26.50
CA LYS A 407 -6.05 -5.02 -26.28
C LYS A 407 -6.67 -5.29 -24.92
N LEU A 408 -7.56 -6.27 -24.86
CA LEU A 408 -8.01 -6.87 -23.61
C LEU A 408 -6.83 -7.54 -22.93
N TYR A 409 -6.65 -7.25 -21.64
CA TYR A 409 -5.76 -8.01 -20.80
C TYR A 409 -6.44 -8.24 -19.47
N ASN A 410 -6.45 -9.49 -19.03
CA ASN A 410 -7.13 -9.87 -17.80
C ASN A 410 -6.24 -9.45 -16.62
N SER A 411 -6.41 -8.21 -16.18
CA SER A 411 -6.02 -7.74 -14.86
C SER A 411 -7.30 -7.46 -14.11
N GLU A 412 -7.75 -8.47 -13.37
CA GLU A 412 -9.09 -8.51 -12.80
C GLU A 412 -9.22 -7.46 -11.68
N LYS A 413 -10.29 -6.65 -11.73
CA LYS A 413 -10.74 -5.81 -10.62
C LYS A 413 -12.09 -6.32 -10.13
N LEU A 414 -12.43 -5.93 -8.92
CA LEU A 414 -13.52 -6.54 -8.16
C LEU A 414 -14.73 -5.62 -8.12
N VAL A 415 -15.90 -6.19 -8.37
CA VAL A 415 -17.17 -5.66 -7.89
C VAL A 415 -17.70 -6.60 -6.81
N LEU A 416 -17.61 -6.13 -5.58
CA LEU A 416 -17.89 -6.85 -4.34
C LEU A 416 -19.36 -6.79 -3.98
N ARG A 417 -19.88 -7.85 -3.36
CA ARG A 417 -21.15 -7.83 -2.62
C ARG A 417 -20.86 -7.75 -1.12
N PRO A 418 -20.97 -6.57 -0.50
CA PRO A 418 -20.37 -6.33 0.81
C PRO A 418 -20.77 -7.28 1.96
N PRO A 419 -22.03 -7.77 2.04
CA PRO A 419 -22.40 -8.72 3.11
C PRO A 419 -21.64 -10.04 3.08
N LEU A 420 -21.10 -10.41 1.91
CA LEU A 420 -20.40 -11.67 1.68
C LEU A 420 -18.87 -11.54 1.77
N ILE A 421 -18.31 -10.34 1.89
CA ILE A 421 -16.87 -10.11 1.83
C ILE A 421 -16.33 -9.72 3.20
N ASP A 422 -15.30 -10.42 3.67
CA ASP A 422 -14.64 -10.14 4.94
C ASP A 422 -13.36 -9.32 4.72
N ALA A 423 -12.58 -9.62 3.68
CA ALA A 423 -11.45 -8.79 3.27
C ALA A 423 -11.14 -8.99 1.79
N PHE A 424 -10.28 -8.16 1.21
CA PHE A 424 -9.86 -8.30 -0.18
C PHE A 424 -8.46 -7.73 -0.46
N TRP A 425 -7.82 -8.25 -1.49
CA TRP A 425 -6.67 -7.62 -2.13
C TRP A 425 -7.14 -6.74 -3.30
N VAL A 426 -6.24 -5.90 -3.84
CA VAL A 426 -6.56 -4.95 -4.92
C VAL A 426 -7.16 -5.63 -6.17
N HIS A 427 -6.80 -6.90 -6.41
CA HIS A 427 -7.20 -7.64 -7.61
C HIS A 427 -7.93 -8.96 -7.34
N LEU A 428 -8.00 -9.44 -6.09
CA LEU A 428 -8.63 -10.71 -5.75
C LEU A 428 -9.11 -10.72 -4.30
N THR A 429 -9.97 -11.67 -3.95
CA THR A 429 -10.21 -12.01 -2.56
C THR A 429 -10.33 -13.51 -2.36
N ARG A 430 -9.82 -13.97 -1.21
CA ARG A 430 -9.99 -15.32 -0.68
C ARG A 430 -10.79 -15.34 0.63
N HIS A 431 -11.23 -14.17 1.09
CA HIS A 431 -11.87 -13.97 2.39
C HIS A 431 -13.30 -13.49 2.18
N TYR A 432 -14.17 -14.46 1.91
CA TYR A 432 -15.59 -14.24 1.69
C TYR A 432 -16.40 -15.42 2.24
N LYS A 433 -17.67 -15.17 2.51
CA LYS A 433 -18.59 -16.13 3.12
C LYS A 433 -19.16 -17.10 2.09
N GLY A 434 -19.30 -18.35 2.50
CA GLY A 434 -19.88 -19.41 1.67
C GLY A 434 -18.85 -20.16 0.82
N LYS A 435 -19.32 -21.12 0.02
CA LYS A 435 -18.48 -21.99 -0.84
C LYS A 435 -18.55 -21.65 -2.32
N ASP A 436 -19.41 -20.70 -2.69
CA ASP A 436 -19.64 -20.33 -4.07
C ASP A 436 -18.44 -19.59 -4.66
N LYS A 437 -18.16 -19.86 -5.93
CA LYS A 437 -17.01 -19.27 -6.62
C LYS A 437 -17.35 -17.87 -7.14
N PRO A 438 -16.38 -16.95 -7.20
CA PRO A 438 -16.57 -15.70 -7.93
C PRO A 438 -16.78 -15.95 -9.41
N VAL A 439 -17.39 -14.97 -10.07
CA VAL A 439 -17.71 -15.05 -11.50
C VAL A 439 -16.95 -13.99 -12.27
N GLN A 440 -16.28 -14.40 -13.34
CA GLN A 440 -15.76 -13.49 -14.35
C GLN A 440 -16.92 -13.02 -15.24
N LEU A 441 -17.25 -11.72 -15.19
CA LEU A 441 -18.29 -11.18 -16.05
C LEU A 441 -17.79 -11.00 -17.48
N SER A 442 -18.67 -11.28 -18.45
CA SER A 442 -18.44 -10.93 -19.86
C SER A 442 -18.26 -9.42 -20.00
N THR A 443 -17.46 -9.00 -20.98
CA THR A 443 -17.30 -7.59 -21.36
C THR A 443 -18.61 -6.92 -21.76
N ASP A 444 -19.62 -7.71 -22.12
CA ASP A 444 -20.99 -7.28 -22.42
C ASP A 444 -21.71 -6.64 -21.23
N TYR A 445 -21.41 -7.11 -20.01
CA TYR A 445 -21.96 -6.53 -18.79
C TYR A 445 -21.27 -5.22 -18.48
N MET A 446 -19.97 -5.28 -18.21
CA MET A 446 -19.15 -4.14 -17.82
C MET A 446 -17.71 -4.39 -18.21
N THR A 447 -16.99 -3.31 -18.51
CA THR A 447 -15.57 -3.35 -18.84
C THR A 447 -14.86 -2.15 -18.23
N ILE A 448 -13.61 -2.32 -17.82
CA ILE A 448 -12.77 -1.22 -17.34
C ILE A 448 -11.84 -0.77 -18.47
N LEU A 449 -11.84 0.53 -18.76
CA LEU A 449 -10.86 1.17 -19.62
C LEU A 449 -9.69 1.65 -18.76
N HIS A 450 -8.53 1.03 -18.89
CA HIS A 450 -7.35 1.39 -18.11
C HIS A 450 -6.57 2.52 -18.79
N LEU A 451 -6.84 3.76 -18.39
CA LEU A 451 -6.38 5.03 -18.98
C LEU A 451 -5.01 5.50 -18.45
N SER A 452 -4.10 4.56 -18.20
CA SER A 452 -2.77 4.84 -17.64
C SER A 452 -1.76 5.37 -18.68
N LYS A 453 -2.16 5.53 -19.95
CA LYS A 453 -1.27 5.97 -21.04
C LYS A 453 -1.79 7.24 -21.72
N ASP A 454 -0.93 8.26 -21.81
CA ASP A 454 -1.13 9.33 -22.78
C ASP A 454 -0.64 8.82 -24.14
N ILE A 455 -1.51 8.79 -25.15
CA ILE A 455 -1.16 8.35 -26.51
C ILE A 455 -0.66 9.56 -27.28
N GLN A 456 0.47 9.44 -27.99
CA GLN A 456 0.91 10.47 -28.93
C GLN A 456 0.17 10.30 -30.26
N ALA A 457 -0.13 11.39 -30.97
CA ALA A 457 -0.91 11.36 -32.22
C ALA A 457 -0.29 10.46 -33.31
N ASN A 458 1.03 10.25 -33.29
CA ASN A 458 1.78 9.36 -34.18
C ASN A 458 1.90 7.90 -33.66
N ALA A 459 1.39 7.61 -32.46
CA ALA A 459 1.49 6.33 -31.76
C ALA A 459 0.13 5.63 -31.56
N THR A 460 -0.86 5.95 -32.41
CA THR A 460 -2.15 5.24 -32.48
C THR A 460 -2.03 3.83 -33.07
N LYS A 461 -0.85 3.45 -33.58
CA LYS A 461 -0.59 2.13 -34.19
C LYS A 461 -0.87 1.01 -33.16
N GLY A 462 -1.93 0.24 -33.39
CA GLY A 462 -2.40 -0.85 -32.53
C GLY A 462 -3.48 -0.46 -31.51
N TYR A 463 -3.97 0.78 -31.51
CA TYR A 463 -5.25 1.12 -30.91
C TYR A 463 -6.31 1.02 -32.00
N ASN A 464 -7.21 0.05 -31.87
CA ASN A 464 -8.02 -0.43 -32.99
C ASN A 464 -9.42 0.20 -33.04
N ASP A 465 -9.97 0.62 -31.89
CA ASP A 465 -11.34 1.12 -31.80
C ASP A 465 -11.46 2.36 -30.92
N LYS A 466 -12.32 3.30 -31.34
CA LYS A 466 -12.91 4.29 -30.43
C LYS A 466 -14.08 3.60 -29.73
N LEU A 467 -13.81 2.76 -28.73
CA LEU A 467 -14.87 2.01 -28.04
C LEU A 467 -16.03 2.93 -27.64
N LEU A 468 -15.74 4.18 -27.27
CA LEU A 468 -16.69 5.20 -26.85
C LEU A 468 -17.63 5.78 -27.93
N THR A 469 -17.40 5.57 -29.24
CA THR A 469 -18.36 6.02 -30.27
C THR A 469 -19.63 5.18 -30.31
N ASN A 470 -19.58 3.92 -29.85
CA ASN A 470 -20.75 3.05 -29.71
C ASN A 470 -21.60 3.39 -28.46
N PHE A 471 -21.14 4.30 -27.59
CA PHE A 471 -21.82 4.72 -26.36
C PHE A 471 -22.81 5.89 -26.59
N GLY A 472 -22.96 6.35 -27.84
CA GLY A 472 -23.57 7.63 -28.21
C GLY A 472 -25.05 7.83 -27.83
N GLY A 473 -25.75 6.81 -27.33
CA GLY A 473 -27.15 6.93 -26.89
C GLY A 473 -27.36 7.24 -25.40
N GLN A 474 -26.46 6.83 -24.51
CA GLN A 474 -26.71 6.85 -23.05
C GLN A 474 -26.00 7.98 -22.30
N LEU A 475 -24.95 8.52 -22.93
CA LEU A 475 -23.95 9.35 -22.30
C LEU A 475 -24.19 10.79 -22.81
N GLY A 476 -25.08 11.54 -22.14
CA GLY A 476 -25.56 12.87 -22.57
C GLY A 476 -24.47 13.93 -22.81
N ASN A 477 -24.89 15.12 -23.27
CA ASN A 477 -24.07 16.28 -23.70
C ASN A 477 -23.27 17.00 -22.58
N GLY A 478 -22.84 16.28 -21.54
CA GLY A 478 -22.28 16.84 -20.32
C GLY A 478 -23.38 17.31 -19.36
N SER A 479 -23.16 17.17 -18.06
CA SER A 479 -24.18 17.57 -17.09
C SER A 479 -24.25 19.09 -16.91
N ALA A 480 -25.39 19.58 -16.42
CA ALA A 480 -25.59 21.00 -16.08
C ALA A 480 -24.48 21.55 -15.16
N PHE A 481 -23.87 20.69 -14.35
CA PHE A 481 -22.72 21.01 -13.49
C PHE A 481 -21.53 21.58 -14.28
N LEU A 482 -21.17 20.99 -15.42
CA LEU A 482 -20.06 21.48 -16.24
C LEU A 482 -20.39 22.78 -16.99
N ASN A 483 -21.66 23.12 -17.13
CA ASN A 483 -22.10 24.40 -17.70
C ASN A 483 -22.13 25.52 -16.65
N ASP A 484 -21.95 25.22 -15.38
CA ASP A 484 -21.88 26.22 -14.32
C ASP A 484 -20.62 27.09 -14.49
N THR A 485 -20.83 28.42 -14.51
CA THR A 485 -19.76 29.41 -14.70
C THR A 485 -18.66 29.34 -13.63
N LYS A 486 -18.98 28.94 -12.39
CA LYS A 486 -18.00 28.73 -11.31
C LYS A 486 -17.13 27.51 -11.60
N ILE A 487 -17.71 26.44 -12.13
CA ILE A 487 -16.97 25.23 -12.50
C ILE A 487 -16.05 25.50 -13.70
N MET A 488 -16.55 26.21 -14.71
CA MET A 488 -15.73 26.63 -15.85
C MET A 488 -14.54 27.49 -15.42
N LYS A 489 -14.74 28.42 -14.47
CA LYS A 489 -13.64 29.18 -13.87
C LYS A 489 -12.61 28.29 -13.17
N LEU A 490 -13.01 27.22 -12.48
CA LEU A 490 -12.06 26.27 -11.89
C LEU A 490 -11.24 25.55 -12.98
N ILE A 491 -11.91 25.11 -14.05
CA ILE A 491 -11.29 24.41 -15.19
C ILE A 491 -10.26 25.31 -15.88
N ASP A 492 -10.53 26.59 -16.07
CA ASP A 492 -9.60 27.54 -16.71
C ASP A 492 -8.27 27.70 -15.97
N HIS A 493 -8.27 27.47 -14.64
CA HIS A 493 -7.08 27.56 -13.79
C HIS A 493 -6.36 26.21 -13.60
N MET A 494 -6.80 25.17 -14.31
CA MET A 494 -6.19 23.84 -14.20
C MET A 494 -4.76 23.79 -14.74
N PRO A 495 -3.91 22.91 -14.19
CA PRO A 495 -2.55 22.74 -14.68
C PRO A 495 -2.56 22.26 -16.14
N LYS A 496 -1.80 22.98 -17.00
CA LYS A 496 -1.62 22.66 -18.42
C LYS A 496 -0.56 21.60 -18.69
N ARG A 497 0.22 21.23 -17.66
CA ARG A 497 1.26 20.19 -17.72
C ARG A 497 1.15 19.26 -16.53
N LEU A 498 1.59 18.03 -16.74
CA LEU A 498 1.69 17.00 -15.70
C LEU A 498 3.08 17.07 -15.06
N TYR A 499 3.13 17.20 -13.73
CA TYR A 499 4.35 17.31 -12.93
C TYR A 499 4.79 15.96 -12.38
N TYR A 500 3.86 15.10 -11.99
CA TYR A 500 4.12 13.88 -11.22
C TYR A 500 3.78 12.59 -11.98
N PHE A 501 2.79 12.63 -12.86
CA PHE A 501 2.20 11.44 -13.49
C PHE A 501 3.24 10.56 -14.19
N GLY A 502 4.15 11.16 -14.95
CA GLY A 502 5.21 10.41 -15.65
C GLY A 502 6.11 9.64 -14.68
N ALA A 503 6.52 10.26 -13.58
CA ALA A 503 7.38 9.64 -12.57
C ALA A 503 6.63 8.56 -11.76
N ILE A 504 5.37 8.83 -11.38
CA ILE A 504 4.53 7.86 -10.67
C ILE A 504 4.29 6.63 -11.54
N ARG A 505 3.96 6.82 -12.83
CA ARG A 505 3.76 5.73 -13.79
C ARG A 505 5.02 4.90 -13.98
N HIS A 506 6.19 5.55 -14.10
CA HIS A 506 7.46 4.84 -14.19
C HIS A 506 7.70 3.99 -12.92
N CYS A 507 7.44 4.56 -11.75
CA CYS A 507 7.59 3.85 -10.49
C CYS A 507 6.61 2.68 -10.33
N SER A 508 5.34 2.86 -10.72
CA SER A 508 4.35 1.78 -10.65
C SER A 508 4.77 0.58 -11.49
N ARG A 509 5.39 0.80 -12.67
CA ARG A 509 5.96 -0.29 -13.47
C ARG A 509 7.13 -0.97 -12.79
N PHE A 510 8.01 -0.19 -12.14
CA PHE A 510 9.12 -0.74 -11.37
C PHE A 510 8.62 -1.64 -10.24
N ILE A 511 7.66 -1.16 -9.45
CA ILE A 511 7.06 -1.91 -8.33
C ILE A 511 6.38 -3.19 -8.85
N ASN A 512 5.56 -3.08 -9.90
CA ASN A 512 4.81 -4.23 -10.43
C ASN A 512 5.68 -5.27 -11.15
N ASN A 513 6.84 -4.87 -11.68
CA ASN A 513 7.78 -5.80 -12.33
C ASN A 513 8.78 -6.42 -11.35
N TYR A 514 8.89 -5.91 -10.12
CA TYR A 514 9.84 -6.40 -9.13
C TYR A 514 9.72 -7.92 -8.87
N PRO A 515 8.51 -8.51 -8.71
CA PRO A 515 8.35 -9.94 -8.46
C PRO A 515 8.88 -10.86 -9.58
N ASN A 516 9.02 -10.33 -10.80
CA ASN A 516 9.44 -11.08 -11.99
C ASN A 516 10.94 -10.92 -12.30
N GLY A 517 11.68 -10.13 -11.51
CA GLY A 517 13.11 -9.92 -11.71
C GLY A 517 13.96 -10.93 -10.92
N ILE A 518 15.05 -11.39 -11.51
CA ILE A 518 16.11 -12.13 -10.80
C ILE A 518 16.88 -11.11 -9.94
N PHE A 519 16.30 -10.72 -8.80
CA PHE A 519 16.98 -9.89 -7.82
C PHE A 519 17.61 -10.79 -6.76
N THR A 520 18.92 -10.67 -6.57
CA THR A 520 19.70 -11.39 -5.54
C THR A 520 19.48 -10.83 -4.13
N VAL A 521 18.57 -9.87 -3.98
CA VAL A 521 18.24 -9.17 -2.73
C VAL A 521 16.78 -9.45 -2.39
N PRO A 522 16.43 -9.78 -1.13
CA PRO A 522 15.04 -9.96 -0.71
C PRO A 522 14.16 -8.82 -1.20
N SER A 523 12.98 -9.15 -1.74
CA SER A 523 12.09 -8.15 -2.32
C SER A 523 11.74 -7.09 -1.28
N PRO A 524 11.95 -5.79 -1.56
CA PRO A 524 11.44 -4.75 -0.71
C PRO A 524 9.91 -4.83 -0.71
N CYS A 525 9.30 -4.42 0.40
CA CYS A 525 7.87 -4.22 0.45
C CYS A 525 7.48 -3.21 -0.66
N LEU A 526 6.47 -3.56 -1.44
CA LEU A 526 6.02 -2.80 -2.61
C LEU A 526 5.48 -1.45 -2.15
N SER A 527 6.23 -0.36 -2.26
CA SER A 527 5.82 0.95 -1.71
C SER A 527 6.15 2.11 -2.65
N TYR A 528 5.19 3.02 -2.81
CA TYR A 528 5.36 4.25 -3.59
C TYR A 528 6.33 5.25 -2.93
N LYS A 529 6.76 5.01 -1.69
CA LYS A 529 7.84 5.76 -1.05
C LYS A 529 9.21 5.47 -1.63
N LEU A 530 9.39 4.33 -2.30
CA LEU A 530 10.62 4.00 -3.02
C LEU A 530 10.80 4.88 -4.27
N CYS A 531 9.72 5.50 -4.77
CA CYS A 531 9.75 6.33 -5.96
C CYS A 531 10.53 7.63 -5.72
N ASP A 532 11.43 7.97 -6.65
CA ASP A 532 11.99 9.32 -6.70
C ASP A 532 11.06 10.23 -7.49
N LEU A 533 10.37 11.13 -6.78
CA LEU A 533 9.34 11.99 -7.37
C LEU A 533 9.88 13.42 -7.52
N PRO A 534 9.52 14.11 -8.63
CA PRO A 534 10.12 15.39 -8.97
C PRO A 534 9.74 16.49 -7.97
N LYS A 535 10.68 17.41 -7.75
CA LYS A 535 10.44 18.62 -6.95
C LYS A 535 9.76 19.69 -7.81
N ALA A 536 8.44 19.68 -7.85
CA ALA A 536 7.67 20.72 -8.52
C ALA A 536 7.38 21.91 -7.59
N LYS A 537 7.61 23.13 -8.08
CA LYS A 537 7.21 24.39 -7.43
C LYS A 537 5.72 24.66 -7.68
N VAL A 538 4.87 23.79 -7.16
CA VAL A 538 3.41 23.84 -7.31
C VAL A 538 2.75 23.78 -5.94
N GLU A 539 1.58 24.40 -5.82
CA GLU A 539 0.79 24.28 -4.61
C GLU A 539 0.01 22.96 -4.61
N CYS A 540 0.18 22.18 -3.54
CA CYS A 540 -0.58 20.96 -3.31
C CYS A 540 -1.36 21.07 -2.00
N THR A 541 -2.55 20.47 -2.01
CA THR A 541 -3.27 20.12 -0.78
C THR A 541 -2.85 18.72 -0.37
N VAL A 542 -2.35 18.57 0.85
CA VAL A 542 -1.80 17.31 1.37
C VAL A 542 -2.38 16.98 2.73
N THR A 543 -2.49 15.70 3.08
CA THR A 543 -2.94 15.29 4.41
C THR A 543 -1.83 15.37 5.45
N LYS A 544 -2.24 15.68 6.68
CA LYS A 544 -1.43 15.57 7.91
C LYS A 544 -2.24 14.79 8.94
N SER A 545 -1.71 13.65 9.37
CA SER A 545 -2.34 12.78 10.37
C SER A 545 -1.75 13.06 11.76
N LYS A 546 -2.61 13.00 12.78
CA LYS A 546 -2.24 13.08 14.20
C LYS A 546 -2.69 11.80 14.89
N TYR A 547 -1.80 11.23 15.68
CA TYR A 547 -2.04 10.00 16.42
C TYR A 547 -1.99 10.28 17.93
N TYR A 548 -2.89 9.67 18.69
CA TYR A 548 -2.68 9.43 20.11
C TYR A 548 -1.74 8.24 20.26
N ARG A 549 -0.80 8.33 21.19
CA ARG A 549 0.18 7.28 21.44
C ARG A 549 0.14 6.87 22.89
N SER A 550 0.13 5.57 23.12
CA SER A 550 0.22 4.96 24.43
C SER A 550 1.11 3.72 24.35
N THR A 551 1.61 3.28 25.50
CA THR A 551 2.46 2.10 25.65
C THR A 551 1.76 1.13 26.57
N ILE A 552 1.86 -0.16 26.26
CA ILE A 552 1.32 -1.18 27.15
C ILE A 552 2.26 -1.33 28.35
N MET A 553 1.76 -0.94 29.52
CA MET A 553 2.46 -1.12 30.79
C MET A 553 2.16 -2.50 31.39
N PRO A 554 3.09 -3.06 32.19
CA PRO A 554 4.41 -2.51 32.55
C PRO A 554 5.56 -2.94 31.62
N THR A 555 5.31 -3.85 30.67
CA THR A 555 6.37 -4.44 29.84
C THR A 555 6.91 -3.49 28.76
N GLN A 556 6.14 -2.46 28.38
CA GLN A 556 6.43 -1.52 27.29
C GLN A 556 6.73 -2.20 25.93
N VAL A 557 6.27 -3.45 25.76
CA VAL A 557 6.55 -4.26 24.56
C VAL A 557 5.80 -3.69 23.36
N TYR A 558 4.57 -3.21 23.54
CA TYR A 558 3.75 -2.66 22.46
C TYR A 558 3.50 -1.16 22.64
N ARG A 559 3.54 -0.45 21.52
CA ARG A 559 3.06 0.93 21.37
C ARG A 559 1.81 0.93 20.51
N VAL A 560 0.77 1.55 21.03
CA VAL A 560 -0.52 1.68 20.34
C VAL A 560 -0.65 3.11 19.83
N HIS A 561 -0.88 3.23 18.52
CA HIS A 561 -1.08 4.49 17.82
C HIS A 561 -2.50 4.56 17.29
N VAL A 562 -3.34 5.38 17.90
CA VAL A 562 -4.73 5.58 17.47
C VAL A 562 -4.80 6.84 16.61
N LEU A 563 -5.28 6.72 15.37
CA LEU A 563 -5.48 7.86 14.48
C LEU A 563 -6.56 8.78 15.06
N LYS A 564 -6.15 9.93 15.62
CA LYS A 564 -7.07 10.90 16.23
C LYS A 564 -7.80 11.73 15.19
N ARG A 565 -7.04 12.27 14.23
CA ARG A 565 -7.58 13.06 13.13
C ARG A 565 -6.59 13.17 11.98
N THR A 566 -7.12 13.29 10.78
CA THR A 566 -6.38 13.75 9.61
C THR A 566 -6.94 15.11 9.19
N LEU A 567 -6.10 15.97 8.62
CA LEU A 567 -6.52 17.28 8.11
C LEU A 567 -5.77 17.62 6.82
N PHE A 568 -6.43 18.34 5.93
CA PHE A 568 -5.80 18.88 4.73
C PHE A 568 -5.02 20.15 5.04
N VAL A 569 -3.80 20.27 4.52
CA VAL A 569 -2.98 21.48 4.56
C VAL A 569 -2.51 21.85 3.16
N LYS A 570 -2.52 23.13 2.84
CA LYS A 570 -1.90 23.64 1.62
C LYS A 570 -0.39 23.73 1.78
N ARG A 571 0.34 23.44 0.71
CA ARG A 571 1.80 23.49 0.68
C ARG A 571 2.31 23.97 -0.66
N LYS A 572 3.16 25.00 -0.65
CA LYS A 572 3.72 25.66 -1.85
C LYS A 572 4.93 24.98 -2.50
N GLY A 573 5.38 23.84 -1.96
CA GLY A 573 6.61 23.12 -2.36
C GLY A 573 6.36 21.72 -2.94
N GLY A 574 5.19 21.50 -3.55
CA GLY A 574 4.80 20.23 -4.13
C GLY A 574 4.13 19.25 -3.18
N CYS A 575 3.74 18.10 -3.73
CA CYS A 575 2.82 17.13 -3.11
C CYS A 575 3.50 16.13 -2.15
N PHE A 576 4.84 16.13 -2.05
CA PHE A 576 5.61 15.18 -1.22
C PHE A 576 6.53 15.90 -0.24
N ALA A 577 6.63 15.40 1.00
CA ALA A 577 7.58 15.90 2.00
C ALA A 577 9.02 15.63 1.55
N ARG A 578 9.94 16.52 1.94
CA ARG A 578 11.39 16.34 1.72
C ARG A 578 11.77 14.98 2.32
N LYS A 579 12.47 14.11 1.56
CA LYS A 579 13.09 12.88 2.10
C LYS A 579 13.79 13.27 3.39
N LEU A 580 13.36 12.73 4.54
CA LEU A 580 14.23 12.64 5.69
C LEU A 580 15.33 11.67 5.24
N ARG A 581 16.55 12.18 5.10
CA ARG A 581 17.72 11.31 5.02
C ARG A 581 17.81 10.67 6.41
N PHE A 582 17.55 9.37 6.48
CA PHE A 582 17.91 8.56 7.64
C PHE A 582 19.41 8.29 7.60
#